data_AF-A0A4U3BF11-F1
#
_entry.id   AF-A0A4U3BF11-F1
#
_cell.length_a   1.000
_cell.length_b   1.000
_cell.length_c   1.000
_cell.angle_alpha   90.00
_cell.angle_beta   90.00
_cell.angle_gamma   90.00
#
_symmetry.space_group_name_H-M   'P 1'
#
loop_
_entity.id
_entity.type
_entity.pdbx_description
1 polymer ?
#
loop_
_entity_poly.entity_id
_entity_poly.type
_entity_poly.pdbx_seq_one_letter_code
_entity_poly.pdbx_strand_id
1 'polypeptide(L)' 'MRYVIITGTSQGLGEAIATQLLEKNTTVISISRRENKELTKLTEQYNSNCIFHS' A
#
# COMPACT_ATOMS: atom_id res chain seq x y z
N MET A 1 -4.24 -0.02 -16.13
CA MET A 1 -4.26 -0.55 -14.75
C MET A 1 -2.86 -1.03 -14.42
N ARG A 2 -2.23 -0.49 -13.38
CA ARG A 2 -0.88 -0.89 -12.94
C ARG A 2 -0.97 -1.59 -11.57
N TYR A 3 -0.27 -2.70 -11.38
CA TYR A 3 -0.19 -3.40 -10.11
C TYR A 3 1.24 -3.32 -9.58
N VAL A 4 1.40 -3.04 -8.28
CA VAL A 4 2.70 -3.02 -7.62
C VAL A 4 2.64 -3.88 -6.37
N ILE A 5 3.53 -4.87 -6.28
CA ILE A 5 3.68 -5.72 -5.10
C ILE A 5 4.85 -5.19 -4.28
N ILE A 6 4.61 -4.95 -2.99
CA ILE A 6 5.61 -4.42 -2.07
C ILE A 6 5.63 -5.30 -0.84
N THR A 7 6.79 -5.86 -0.52
CA THR A 7 7.02 -6.62 0.71
C THR A 7 7.55 -5.72 1.83
N GLY A 8 7.26 -6.04 3.08
CA GLY A 8 7.77 -5.29 4.23
C GLY A 8 7.07 -3.93 4.42
N THR A 9 5.81 -3.85 4.03
CA THR A 9 4.95 -2.64 4.10
C THR A 9 4.43 -2.32 5.49
N SER A 10 4.70 -3.16 6.49
CA SER A 10 4.21 -2.95 7.85
C SER A 10 4.73 -1.68 8.52
N GLN A 11 5.92 -1.19 8.11
CA GLN A 11 6.56 0.03 8.65
C GLN A 11 7.78 0.45 7.82
N GLY A 12 8.21 1.70 7.94
CA GLY A 12 9.51 2.16 7.45
C GLY A 12 9.57 2.34 5.93
N LEU A 13 10.59 1.80 5.28
CA LEU A 13 10.80 2.02 3.84
C LEU A 13 9.69 1.41 2.97
N GLY A 14 9.25 0.19 3.29
CA GLY A 14 8.18 -0.46 2.51
C GLY A 14 6.86 0.31 2.60
N GLU A 15 6.56 0.86 3.77
CA GLU A 15 5.43 1.77 3.99
C GLU A 15 5.60 3.06 3.16
N ALA A 16 6.75 3.73 3.27
CA ALA A 16 6.99 4.99 2.56
C ALA A 16 6.87 4.83 1.04
N ILE A 17 7.39 3.73 0.48
CA ILE A 17 7.28 3.41 -0.94
C ILE A 17 5.83 3.11 -1.32
N ALA A 18 5.13 2.31 -0.53
CA ALA A 18 3.73 1.97 -0.78
C ALA A 18 2.85 3.22 -0.78
N THR A 19 3.04 4.13 0.18
CA THR A 19 2.35 5.42 0.25
C THR A 19 2.61 6.29 -0.98
N GLN A 20 3.85 6.38 -1.45
CA GLN A 20 4.18 7.15 -2.66
C GLN A 20 3.58 6.56 -3.94
N LEU A 21 3.28 5.26 -3.94
CA LEU A 21 2.71 4.55 -5.09
C LEU A 21 1.18 4.42 -5.02
N LEU A 22 0.54 4.98 -3.98
CA LEU A 22 -0.92 5.18 -3.92
C LEU A 22 -1.33 6.33 -4.86
N GLU A 23 -1.42 6.01 -6.14
CA GLU A 23 -1.86 6.95 -7.17
C GLU A 23 -2.99 6.38 -8.03
N LYS A 24 -3.69 7.26 -8.74
CA LYS A 24 -4.81 6.90 -9.62
C LYS A 24 -4.38 5.83 -10.63
N ASN A 25 -5.24 4.83 -10.87
CA ASN A 25 -5.00 3.71 -11.79
C ASN A 25 -3.86 2.75 -11.37
N THR A 26 -3.39 2.85 -10.11
CA THR A 26 -2.47 1.89 -9.48
C THR A 26 -3.18 1.13 -8.35
N THR A 27 -2.95 -0.18 -8.29
CA THR A 27 -3.32 -1.03 -7.14
C THR A 27 -2.04 -1.50 -6.45
N VAL A 28 -1.88 -1.11 -5.20
CA VAL A 28 -0.76 -1.55 -4.35
C VAL A 28 -1.15 -2.85 -3.67
N ILE A 29 -0.28 -3.86 -3.74
CA ILE A 29 -0.43 -5.13 -3.04
C ILE A 29 0.64 -5.15 -1.95
N SER A 30 0.19 -4.96 -0.72
CA SER A 30 0.98 -4.82 0.49
C SER A 30 1.18 -6.20 1.13
N ILE A 31 2.41 -6.71 1.15
CA ILE A 31 2.75 -8.01 1.74
C ILE A 31 3.60 -7.81 2.99
N SER A 32 3.06 -8.14 4.16
CA SER A 32 3.83 -8.14 5.40
C SER A 32 3.14 -8.89 6.54
N ARG A 33 3.92 -9.35 7.52
CA ARG A 33 3.42 -10.09 8.70
C ARG A 33 2.32 -9.37 9.50
N ARG A 34 2.26 -8.04 9.43
CA ARG A 34 1.29 -7.21 10.15
C ARG A 34 0.75 -6.14 9.21
N GLU A 35 -0.56 -5.96 9.21
CA GLU A 35 -1.19 -4.90 8.43
C GLU A 35 -0.70 -3.51 8.87
N ASN A 36 -0.50 -2.62 7.91
CA ASN A 36 -0.30 -1.20 8.15
C ASN A 36 -1.63 -0.45 7.98
N LYS A 37 -2.24 -0.05 9.10
CA LYS A 37 -3.52 0.66 9.13
C LYS A 37 -3.45 2.07 8.55
N GLU A 38 -2.29 2.72 8.58
CA GLU A 38 -2.12 4.05 7.98
C GLU A 38 -2.18 3.95 6.46
N LEU A 39 -1.56 2.92 5.87
CA LEU A 39 -1.69 2.61 4.45
C LEU A 39 -3.15 2.42 4.03
N THR A 40 -3.94 1.70 4.83
CA THR A 40 -5.37 1.52 4.58
C THR A 40 -6.12 2.86 4.61
N LYS A 41 -5.89 3.71 5.62
CA LYS A 41 -6.51 5.06 5.69
C LYS A 41 -6.13 5.95 4.51
N LEU A 42 -4.87 5.92 4.08
CA LEU A 42 -4.39 6.74 2.95
C LEU A 42 -5.09 6.38 1.64
N THR A 43 -5.57 5.14 1.48
CA THR A 43 -6.30 4.75 0.26
C THR A 43 -7.61 5.51 0.08
N GLU A 44 -8.31 5.79 1.19
CA GLU A 44 -9.54 6.60 1.21
C GLU A 44 -9.24 8.04 0.78
N GLN A 45 -8.12 8.61 1.25
CA GLN A 45 -7.69 9.96 0.92
C GLN A 45 -7.29 10.11 -0.56
N TYR A 46 -6.57 9.12 -1.11
CA TYR A 46 -6.04 9.19 -2.48
C TYR A 46 -6.98 8.62 -3.54
N ASN A 47 -8.19 8.18 -3.16
CA ASN A 47 -9.12 7.46 -4.06
C ASN A 47 -8.40 6.35 -4.85
N SER A 48 -7.57 5.60 -4.13
CA SER A 48 -6.62 4.60 -4.64
C SER A 48 -6.97 3.22 -4.07
N ASN A 49 -6.34 2.15 -4.56
CA ASN A 49 -6.61 0.79 -4.10
C ASN A 49 -5.36 0.17 -3.47
N CYS A 50 -5.49 -0.40 -2.28
CA CYS A 50 -4.47 -1.19 -1.61
C CYS A 50 -5.07 -2.51 -1.12
N ILE A 51 -4.40 -3.63 -1.39
CA ILE A 51 -4.78 -4.97 -0.93
C ILE A 51 -3.69 -5.45 0.02
N PHE A 52 -4.08 -5.85 1.23
CA PHE A 52 -3.16 -6.43 2.20
C PHE A 52 -3.13 -7.97 2.11
N HIS A 53 -1.93 -8.54 2.21
CA HIS A 53 -1.68 -9.97 2.36
C HIS A 53 -0.63 -10.21 3.45
N SER A 54 -0.84 -11.21 4.32
CA SER A 54 0.08 -11.51 5.43
C SER A 54 1.21 -12.45 5.03
#